data_AF-A0AAW6HS53-F1
#
_entry.id   AF-A0AAW6HS53-F1
#
_cell.length_a   1.000
_cell.length_b   1.000
_cell.length_c   1.000
_cell.angle_alpha   90.00
_cell.angle_beta   90.00
_cell.angle_gamma   90.00
#
_symmetry.space_group_name_H-M   'P 1'
#
loop_
_entity.id
_entity.type
_entity.pdbx_description
1 polymer ?
#
loop_
_entity_poly.entity_id
_entity_poly.type
_entity_poly.pdbx_seq_one_letter_code
_entity_poly.pdbx_strand_id
1 'polypeptide(L)'
;MNSLSVIKPNNAMPMTAEYRQSIRTALKTSLYPGASDTSVDMVLAYCQAADLDPMTKPVHIVPMWIPEKKVDGRVVSSAGMRDVIMPGIELYRTKAHRTGEYAGQDEAVFGDTVCETLGGVQIRYPSWCRIAVYRMVAGERVRFAATVYWLEAYATARKDSPAPNSMWQKRPFGQLEKCAEALALRKAFPEAVGAQPTAEEMDAGRHTIEGETIHVAPIPVNKEIREISGPYPQEEFEKNFPKWCDLIESGKTTADRIITMLHSKDKGQLSLEQLTAIRACAEDTSAEPVPTDNTPQESNTTHTEENT
;
A
#
# COMPACT_ATOMS: atom_id res chain seq x y z
N MET A 1 -5.56 -22.45 34.22
CA MET A 1 -5.52 -21.10 34.83
C MET A 1 -4.16 -20.51 34.52
N ASN A 2 -4.02 -19.75 33.42
CA ASN A 2 -2.78 -19.04 33.10
C ASN A 2 -2.89 -17.63 33.65
N SER A 3 -2.17 -17.35 34.72
CA SER A 3 -1.98 -15.99 35.24
C SER A 3 -1.05 -15.24 34.28
N LEU A 4 -1.64 -14.54 33.31
CA LEU A 4 -0.95 -13.43 32.68
C LEU A 4 -0.63 -12.43 33.79
N SER A 5 0.65 -12.17 34.00
CA SER A 5 1.15 -11.18 34.94
C SER A 5 0.47 -9.84 34.64
N VAL A 6 -0.45 -9.44 35.50
CA VAL A 6 -1.00 -8.08 35.51
C VAL A 6 0.19 -7.14 35.60
N ILE A 7 0.42 -6.36 34.55
CA ILE A 7 1.36 -5.24 34.60
C ILE A 7 0.85 -4.36 35.73
N LYS A 8 1.58 -4.34 36.85
CA LYS A 8 1.19 -3.55 38.02
C LYS A 8 0.99 -2.11 37.57
N PRO A 9 -0.11 -1.44 37.96
CA PRO A 9 -0.22 -0.01 37.74
C PRO A 9 1.00 0.64 38.37
N ASN A 10 1.68 1.48 37.57
CA ASN A 10 2.83 2.24 38.04
C ASN A 10 2.41 2.94 39.33
N ASN A 11 3.16 2.68 40.39
CA ASN A 11 2.97 3.31 41.69
C ASN A 11 3.01 4.82 41.45
N ALA A 12 1.87 5.51 41.54
CA ALA A 12 1.76 6.91 41.21
C ALA A 12 2.54 7.72 42.24
N MET A 13 3.84 7.90 42.01
CA MET A 13 4.59 8.93 42.71
C MET A 13 3.91 10.26 42.42
N PRO A 14 3.64 11.09 43.44
CA PRO A 14 3.09 12.41 43.21
C PRO A 14 4.03 13.17 42.28
N MET A 15 3.49 13.56 41.12
CA MET A 15 4.22 14.19 40.03
C MET A 15 4.66 15.61 40.46
N THR A 16 5.85 15.72 41.06
CA THR A 16 6.40 17.01 41.49
C THR A 16 6.61 17.92 40.28
N ALA A 17 6.65 19.25 40.51
CA ALA A 17 6.92 20.20 39.43
C ALA A 17 8.27 19.94 38.75
N GLU A 18 9.28 19.55 39.54
CA GLU A 18 10.62 19.18 39.08
C GLU A 18 10.59 17.93 38.18
N TYR A 19 9.82 16.91 38.54
CA TYR A 19 9.68 15.70 37.73
C TYR A 19 8.95 15.97 36.41
N ARG A 20 7.91 16.83 36.40
CA ARG A 20 7.27 17.26 35.15
C ARG A 20 8.25 17.97 34.23
N GLN A 21 9.14 18.79 34.79
CA GLN A 21 10.14 19.50 34.02
C GLN A 21 11.23 18.57 33.45
N SER A 22 11.62 17.53 34.20
CA SER A 22 12.58 16.53 33.71
C SER A 22 12.00 15.69 32.56
N ILE A 23 10.73 15.26 32.67
CA ILE A 23 10.03 14.60 31.56
C ILE A 23 9.98 15.50 30.33
N ARG A 24 9.55 16.76 30.48
CA ARG A 24 9.50 17.72 29.36
C ARG A 24 10.87 17.87 28.70
N THR A 25 11.94 17.95 29.49
CA THR A 25 13.31 18.03 29.00
C THR A 25 13.68 16.79 28.19
N ALA A 26 13.43 15.58 28.71
CA ALA A 26 13.72 14.34 28.00
C ALA A 26 12.93 14.21 26.69
N LEU A 27 11.65 14.63 26.70
CA LEU A 27 10.82 14.65 25.50
C LEU A 27 11.41 15.57 24.43
N LYS A 28 11.84 16.78 24.79
CA LYS A 28 12.41 17.75 23.83
C LYS A 28 13.80 17.41 23.34
N THR A 29 14.63 16.76 24.14
CA THR A 29 16.03 16.50 23.78
C THR A 29 16.21 15.17 23.06
N SER A 30 15.39 14.16 23.38
CA SER A 30 15.58 12.80 22.88
C SER A 30 14.44 12.32 21.98
N LEU A 31 13.18 12.42 22.45
CA LEU A 31 12.06 11.76 21.75
C LEU A 31 11.46 12.62 20.63
N TYR A 32 11.44 13.93 20.82
CA TYR A 32 10.91 14.94 19.90
C TYR A 32 11.88 16.13 19.75
N PRO A 33 13.09 15.89 19.24
CA PRO A 33 14.08 16.95 19.03
C PRO A 33 13.52 18.06 18.15
N GLY A 34 13.63 19.30 18.63
CA GLY A 34 13.15 20.50 17.92
C GLY A 34 11.68 20.83 18.12
N ALA A 35 10.91 20.04 18.87
CA ALA A 35 9.52 20.34 19.15
C ALA A 35 9.35 21.60 20.03
N SER A 36 8.30 22.37 19.73
CA SER A 36 7.91 23.52 20.56
C SER A 36 7.38 23.07 21.93
N ASP A 37 7.39 23.96 22.92
CA ASP A 37 6.80 23.65 24.23
C ASP A 37 5.31 23.31 24.12
N THR A 38 4.56 24.02 23.27
CA THR A 38 3.15 23.74 23.00
C THR A 38 2.95 22.35 22.41
N SER A 39 3.82 21.91 21.50
CA SER A 39 3.71 20.59 20.88
C SER A 39 3.98 19.47 21.88
N VAL A 40 4.93 19.68 22.79
CA VAL A 40 5.20 18.75 23.88
C VAL A 40 4.05 18.71 24.89
N ASP A 41 3.44 19.86 25.18
CA ASP A 41 2.25 19.93 26.02
C ASP A 41 1.07 19.16 25.41
N MET A 42 0.90 19.22 24.08
CA MET A 42 -0.09 18.40 23.38
C MET A 42 0.20 16.89 23.51
N VAL A 43 1.47 16.46 23.39
CA VAL A 43 1.84 15.05 23.60
C VAL A 43 1.54 14.61 25.03
N LEU A 44 1.92 15.42 26.02
CA LEU A 44 1.68 15.12 27.43
C LEU A 44 0.18 15.04 27.74
N ALA A 45 -0.62 15.98 27.25
CA ALA A 45 -2.06 15.97 27.41
C ALA A 45 -2.71 14.75 26.73
N TYR A 46 -2.26 14.38 25.53
CA TYR A 46 -2.72 13.18 24.83
C TYR A 46 -2.43 11.92 25.66
N CYS A 47 -1.18 11.78 26.12
CA CYS A 47 -0.76 10.61 26.90
C CYS A 47 -1.51 10.53 28.24
N GLN A 48 -1.73 11.66 28.91
CA GLN A 48 -2.51 11.72 30.14
C GLN A 48 -3.97 11.29 29.91
N ALA A 49 -4.62 11.80 28.85
CA ALA A 49 -6.01 11.47 28.56
C ALA A 49 -6.20 10.00 28.14
N ALA A 50 -5.18 9.39 27.52
CA ALA A 50 -5.22 8.02 27.02
C ALA A 50 -4.56 6.99 27.95
N ASP A 51 -4.11 7.40 29.15
CA ASP A 51 -3.36 6.58 30.11
C ASP A 51 -2.13 5.89 29.47
N LEU A 52 -1.31 6.69 28.79
CA LEU A 52 -0.09 6.25 28.11
C LEU A 52 1.15 6.86 28.77
N ASP A 53 2.26 6.13 28.71
CA ASP A 53 3.56 6.65 29.09
C ASP A 53 4.17 7.44 27.91
N PRO A 54 4.37 8.77 28.02
CA PRO A 54 4.97 9.58 26.96
C PRO A 54 6.40 9.15 26.61
N MET A 55 7.10 8.46 27.51
CA MET A 55 8.47 7.97 27.28
C MET A 55 8.53 6.79 26.31
N THR A 56 7.40 6.10 26.08
CA THR A 56 7.29 5.05 25.06
C THR A 56 7.10 5.61 23.65
N LYS A 57 6.98 6.94 23.52
CA LYS A 57 6.75 7.66 22.26
C LYS A 57 5.57 7.07 21.46
N PRO A 58 4.35 7.03 22.04
CA PRO A 58 3.19 6.43 21.39
C PRO A 58 2.64 7.24 20.21
N VAL A 59 3.04 8.50 20.08
CA VAL A 59 2.55 9.45 19.07
C VAL A 59 3.71 10.16 18.38
N HIS A 60 3.42 10.75 17.23
CA HIS A 60 4.33 11.60 16.45
C HIS A 60 3.81 13.03 16.45
N ILE A 61 4.73 13.99 16.39
CA ILE A 61 4.43 15.39 16.10
C ILE A 61 4.67 15.57 14.60
N VAL A 62 3.60 15.83 13.85
CA VAL A 62 3.67 15.97 12.39
C VAL A 62 3.20 17.37 11.99
N PRO A 63 4.09 18.19 11.40
CA PRO A 63 3.72 19.49 10.86
C PRO A 63 2.79 19.31 9.65
N MET A 64 1.58 19.85 9.72
CA MET A 64 0.61 19.80 8.63
C MET A 64 0.17 21.20 8.22
N TRP A 65 -0.04 21.39 6.91
CA TRP A 65 -0.67 22.59 6.40
C TRP A 65 -2.17 22.53 6.67
N ILE A 66 -2.65 23.43 7.52
CA ILE A 66 -4.08 23.57 7.81
C ILE A 66 -4.63 24.69 6.91
N PRO A 67 -5.63 24.42 6.07
CA PRO A 67 -6.22 25.45 5.22
C PRO A 67 -7.02 26.47 6.04
N GLU A 68 -7.27 27.62 5.43
CA GLU A 68 -8.11 28.65 6.03
C GLU A 68 -9.54 28.13 6.21
N LYS A 69 -10.10 28.31 7.40
CA LYS A 69 -11.50 28.01 7.69
C LYS A 69 -12.29 29.31 7.75
N LYS A 70 -13.33 29.41 6.92
CA LYS A 70 -14.32 30.49 6.94
C LYS A 70 -15.67 29.99 7.42
N VAL A 71 -16.35 30.80 8.22
CA VAL A 71 -17.76 30.62 8.60
C VAL A 71 -18.46 31.94 8.29
N ASP A 72 -19.53 31.89 7.50
CA ASP A 72 -20.29 33.07 7.05
C ASP A 72 -19.40 34.18 6.44
N GLY A 73 -18.45 33.77 5.59
CA GLY A 73 -17.51 34.67 4.93
C GLY A 73 -16.41 35.25 5.82
N ARG A 74 -16.44 34.99 7.14
CA ARG A 74 -15.41 35.45 8.09
C ARG A 74 -14.38 34.36 8.33
N VAL A 75 -13.11 34.72 8.31
CA VAL A 75 -12.00 33.82 8.66
C VAL A 75 -12.07 33.53 10.16
N VAL A 76 -12.37 32.27 10.50
CA VAL A 76 -12.34 31.77 11.89
C VAL A 76 -11.04 31.04 12.21
N SER A 77 -10.28 30.65 11.19
CA SER A 77 -8.95 30.07 11.35
C SER A 77 -8.10 30.35 10.12
N SER A 78 -6.98 31.05 10.28
CA SER A 78 -6.06 31.35 9.18
C SER A 78 -5.31 30.10 8.72
N ALA A 79 -4.96 30.06 7.43
CA ALA A 79 -4.12 28.99 6.90
C ALA A 79 -2.71 29.03 7.50
N GLY A 80 -2.09 27.87 7.69
CA GLY A 80 -0.70 27.80 8.16
C GLY A 80 -0.26 26.40 8.57
N MET A 81 1.06 26.25 8.75
CA MET A 81 1.63 25.04 9.32
C MET A 81 1.27 24.94 10.81
N ARG A 82 0.75 23.78 11.21
CA ARG A 82 0.50 23.46 12.61
C ARG A 82 0.98 22.07 12.92
N ASP A 83 1.54 21.91 14.11
CA ASP A 83 1.88 20.60 14.63
C ASP A 83 0.59 19.85 14.99
N VAL A 84 0.49 18.61 14.53
CA VAL A 84 -0.60 17.71 14.86
C VAL A 84 -0.03 16.45 15.51
N ILE A 85 -0.70 16.02 16.57
CA ILE A 85 -0.37 14.75 17.24
C ILE A 85 -1.03 13.62 16.47
N MET A 86 -0.22 12.70 15.95
CA MET A 86 -0.70 11.54 15.20
C MET A 86 -0.28 10.24 15.90
N PRO A 87 -1.16 9.24 15.99
CA PRO A 87 -0.82 7.95 16.58
C PRO A 87 0.25 7.24 15.75
N GLY A 88 1.21 6.58 16.38
CA GLY A 88 2.09 5.62 15.71
C GLY A 88 1.51 4.21 15.74
N ILE A 89 2.03 3.32 14.90
CA ILE A 89 1.61 1.90 14.90
C ILE A 89 1.73 1.22 16.28
N GLU A 90 2.75 1.57 17.08
CA GLU A 90 2.94 0.99 18.42
C GLU A 90 1.78 1.32 19.38
N LEU A 91 1.16 2.47 19.22
CA LEU A 91 -0.02 2.83 19.99
C LEU A 91 -1.21 1.94 19.63
N TYR A 92 -1.36 1.56 18.36
CA TYR A 92 -2.45 0.67 17.94
C TYR A 92 -2.24 -0.73 18.48
N ARG A 93 -1.01 -1.23 18.44
CA ARG A 93 -0.64 -2.51 19.06
C ARG A 93 -0.92 -2.49 20.57
N THR A 94 -0.48 -1.43 21.26
CA THR A 94 -0.71 -1.27 22.70
C THR A 94 -2.20 -1.26 23.04
N LYS A 95 -3.00 -0.49 22.30
CA LYS A 95 -4.45 -0.40 22.50
C LYS A 95 -5.15 -1.72 22.22
N ALA A 96 -4.79 -2.41 21.13
CA ALA A 96 -5.31 -3.74 20.82
C ALA A 96 -4.99 -4.73 21.94
N HIS A 97 -3.75 -4.78 22.43
CA HIS A 97 -3.37 -5.63 23.56
C HIS A 97 -4.13 -5.29 24.86
N ARG A 98 -4.34 -4.01 25.15
CA ARG A 98 -5.07 -3.56 26.36
C ARG A 98 -6.54 -3.96 26.37
N THR A 99 -7.14 -4.29 25.21
CA THR A 99 -8.51 -4.85 25.17
C THR A 99 -8.61 -6.23 25.82
N GLY A 100 -7.49 -6.97 25.92
CA GLY A 100 -7.49 -8.39 26.31
C GLY A 100 -8.01 -9.33 25.22
N GLU A 101 -8.44 -8.80 24.07
CA GLU A 101 -9.04 -9.58 22.98
C GLU A 101 -8.07 -9.82 21.82
N TYR A 102 -6.87 -9.21 21.81
CA TYR A 102 -5.86 -9.44 20.79
C TYR A 102 -5.36 -10.89 20.80
N ALA A 103 -5.52 -11.58 19.67
CA ALA A 103 -5.24 -13.01 19.50
C ALA A 103 -4.13 -13.30 18.48
N GLY A 104 -3.18 -12.37 18.35
CA GLY A 104 -2.03 -12.46 17.45
C GLY A 104 -2.31 -11.94 16.03
N GLN A 105 -1.35 -12.14 15.14
CA GLN A 105 -1.42 -11.74 13.73
C GLN A 105 -0.70 -12.75 12.82
N ASP A 106 -1.04 -12.73 11.54
CA ASP A 106 -0.29 -13.42 10.48
C ASP A 106 1.01 -12.67 10.17
N GLU A 107 1.99 -13.36 9.61
CA GLU A 107 3.13 -12.72 8.94
C GLU A 107 2.66 -11.90 7.72
N ALA A 108 3.45 -10.91 7.34
CA ALA A 108 3.17 -10.09 6.17
C ALA A 108 3.37 -10.87 4.88
N VAL A 109 2.33 -10.87 4.03
CA VAL A 109 2.40 -11.42 2.68
C VAL A 109 2.55 -10.28 1.70
N PHE A 110 3.57 -10.36 0.85
CA PHE A 110 3.84 -9.35 -0.16
C PHE A 110 3.46 -9.84 -1.55
N GLY A 111 2.97 -8.93 -2.38
CA GLY A 111 2.84 -9.16 -3.81
C GLY A 111 4.18 -9.14 -4.54
N ASP A 112 4.12 -9.20 -5.86
CA ASP A 112 5.30 -9.19 -6.71
C ASP A 112 6.19 -7.99 -6.42
N THR A 113 7.50 -8.21 -6.50
CA THR A 113 8.47 -7.13 -6.41
C THR A 113 8.53 -6.39 -7.74
N VAL A 114 8.30 -5.08 -7.69
CA VAL A 114 8.41 -4.16 -8.82
C VAL A 114 9.71 -3.37 -8.69
N CYS A 115 10.41 -3.21 -9.81
CA CYS A 115 11.56 -2.32 -9.95
C CYS A 115 11.21 -1.21 -10.94
N GLU A 116 11.18 0.03 -10.47
CA GLU A 116 10.75 1.18 -11.27
C GLU A 116 11.58 2.43 -10.92
N THR A 117 11.64 3.37 -11.86
CA THR A 117 12.21 4.71 -11.60
C THR A 117 11.08 5.71 -11.39
N LEU A 118 10.89 6.15 -10.15
CA LEU A 118 9.87 7.13 -9.77
C LEU A 118 10.53 8.47 -9.44
N GLY A 119 10.23 9.49 -10.25
CA GLY A 119 10.79 10.85 -10.07
C GLY A 119 12.32 10.89 -10.10
N GLY A 120 12.94 10.05 -10.94
CA GLY A 120 14.39 9.94 -11.07
C GLY A 120 15.06 9.06 -10.01
N VAL A 121 14.30 8.43 -9.11
CA VAL A 121 14.81 7.50 -8.10
C VAL A 121 14.47 6.07 -8.52
N GLN A 122 15.50 5.25 -8.74
CA GLN A 122 15.31 3.81 -8.93
C GLN A 122 14.97 3.15 -7.59
N ILE A 123 13.86 2.42 -7.54
CA ILE A 123 13.35 1.81 -6.31
C ILE A 123 12.83 0.39 -6.57
N ARG A 124 13.00 -0.47 -5.56
CA ARG A 124 12.47 -1.84 -5.51
C ARG A 124 11.44 -1.95 -4.39
N TYR A 125 10.19 -2.22 -4.73
CA TYR A 125 9.08 -2.24 -3.78
C TYR A 125 8.08 -3.39 -4.06
N PRO A 126 7.31 -3.86 -3.07
CA PRO A 126 6.25 -4.84 -3.31
C PRO A 126 5.01 -4.15 -3.90
N SER A 127 4.34 -4.74 -4.88
CA SER A 127 3.11 -4.19 -5.47
C SER A 127 2.00 -3.95 -4.42
N TRP A 128 1.90 -4.86 -3.44
CA TRP A 128 1.01 -4.76 -2.29
C TRP A 128 1.57 -5.51 -1.07
N CYS A 129 1.03 -5.23 0.10
CA CYS A 129 1.24 -6.00 1.33
C CYS A 129 -0.11 -6.35 1.96
N ARG A 130 -0.25 -7.57 2.47
CA ARG A 130 -1.43 -8.03 3.19
C ARG A 130 -1.04 -8.61 4.55
N ILE A 131 -1.73 -8.16 5.59
CA ILE A 131 -1.59 -8.65 6.97
C ILE A 131 -2.98 -8.95 7.52
N ALA A 132 -3.06 -9.90 8.45
CA ALA A 132 -4.27 -10.10 9.23
C ALA A 132 -4.00 -10.15 10.72
N VAL A 133 -4.86 -9.46 11.46
CA VAL A 133 -4.91 -9.45 12.92
C VAL A 133 -6.05 -10.34 13.37
N TYR A 134 -5.87 -11.04 14.48
CA TYR A 134 -6.90 -11.85 15.10
C TYR A 134 -7.41 -11.19 16.38
N ARG A 135 -8.73 -11.21 16.56
CA ARG A 135 -9.41 -10.73 17.76
C ARG A 135 -10.34 -11.81 18.29
N MET A 136 -10.39 -11.97 19.61
CA MET A 136 -11.40 -12.78 20.27
C MET A 136 -12.74 -12.04 20.25
N VAL A 137 -13.73 -12.61 19.58
CA VAL A 137 -15.10 -12.07 19.51
C VAL A 137 -16.03 -13.16 20.01
N ALA A 138 -16.74 -12.90 21.11
CA ALA A 138 -17.64 -13.87 21.74
C ALA A 138 -17.00 -15.27 22.01
N GLY A 139 -15.69 -15.28 22.32
CA GLY A 139 -14.94 -16.53 22.59
C GLY A 139 -14.35 -17.20 21.35
N GLU A 140 -14.60 -16.68 20.14
CA GLU A 140 -14.04 -17.19 18.90
C GLU A 140 -12.89 -16.31 18.37
N ARG A 141 -11.86 -16.94 17.79
CA ARG A 141 -10.75 -16.22 17.17
C ARG A 141 -11.14 -15.79 15.76
N VAL A 142 -11.47 -14.52 15.58
CA VAL A 142 -11.92 -13.95 14.30
C VAL A 142 -10.77 -13.22 13.61
N ARG A 143 -10.66 -13.41 12.29
CA ARG A 143 -9.59 -12.86 11.45
C ARG A 143 -10.01 -11.57 10.75
N PHE A 144 -9.18 -10.53 10.85
CA PHE A 144 -9.38 -9.23 10.21
C PHE A 144 -8.17 -8.90 9.33
N ALA A 145 -8.37 -8.91 8.02
CA ALA A 145 -7.29 -8.69 7.06
C ALA A 145 -7.35 -7.33 6.37
N ALA A 146 -6.18 -6.79 6.05
CA ALA A 146 -6.01 -5.59 5.26
C ALA A 146 -4.94 -5.81 4.19
N THR A 147 -5.21 -5.32 2.98
CA THR A 147 -4.26 -5.25 1.88
C THR A 147 -4.04 -3.78 1.55
N VAL A 148 -2.80 -3.38 1.36
CA VAL A 148 -2.41 -2.02 0.98
C VAL A 148 -1.52 -2.10 -0.25
N TYR A 149 -1.84 -1.30 -1.27
CA TYR A 149 -1.06 -1.21 -2.50
C TYR A 149 0.01 -0.14 -2.35
N TRP A 150 1.23 -0.43 -2.80
CA TRP A 150 2.35 0.47 -2.57
C TRP A 150 2.18 1.82 -3.25
N LEU A 151 1.71 1.82 -4.51
CA LEU A 151 1.48 3.03 -5.30
C LEU A 151 0.39 3.94 -4.72
N GLU A 152 -0.49 3.41 -3.88
CA GLU A 152 -1.52 4.19 -3.17
C GLU A 152 -1.02 4.76 -1.84
N ALA A 153 -0.04 4.10 -1.22
CA ALA A 153 0.36 4.37 0.16
C ALA A 153 1.67 5.16 0.30
N TYR A 154 2.61 5.03 -0.63
CA TYR A 154 3.95 5.57 -0.43
C TYR A 154 3.95 7.10 -0.33
N ALA A 155 4.73 7.63 0.60
CA ALA A 155 4.88 9.06 0.75
C ALA A 155 5.95 9.62 -0.20
N THR A 156 5.60 10.72 -0.86
CA THR A 156 6.46 11.43 -1.79
C THR A 156 7.44 12.36 -1.08
N ALA A 157 8.63 12.57 -1.64
CA ALA A 157 9.66 13.46 -1.08
C ALA A 157 9.21 14.92 -0.99
N ARG A 158 8.28 15.33 -1.86
CA ARG A 158 7.70 16.68 -1.94
C ARG A 158 6.31 16.54 -2.56
N LYS A 159 5.42 17.49 -2.29
CA LYS A 159 4.03 17.52 -2.79
C LYS A 159 3.90 17.26 -4.30
N ASP A 160 4.79 17.84 -5.10
CA ASP A 160 4.71 17.79 -6.57
C ASP A 160 5.72 16.80 -7.19
N SER A 161 6.29 15.90 -6.38
CA SER A 161 7.28 14.92 -6.86
C SER A 161 6.73 13.50 -6.79
N PRO A 162 6.83 12.69 -7.85
CA PRO A 162 6.51 11.26 -7.77
C PRO A 162 7.59 10.45 -7.03
N ALA A 163 8.75 11.05 -6.72
CA ALA A 163 9.83 10.38 -6.01
C ALA A 163 9.44 10.08 -4.56
N PRO A 164 9.67 8.87 -4.03
CA PRO A 164 9.40 8.54 -2.64
C PRO A 164 10.30 9.32 -1.67
N ASN A 165 9.85 9.54 -0.43
CA ASN A 165 10.68 10.17 0.61
C ASN A 165 11.82 9.24 1.09
N SER A 166 12.72 9.75 1.94
CA SER A 166 13.88 8.97 2.43
C SER A 166 13.50 7.69 3.18
N MET A 167 12.39 7.68 3.92
CA MET A 167 11.93 6.50 4.66
C MET A 167 11.44 5.40 3.72
N TRP A 168 10.64 5.76 2.71
CA TRP A 168 10.11 4.83 1.72
C TRP A 168 11.19 4.31 0.77
N GLN A 169 12.23 5.10 0.47
CA GLN A 169 13.40 4.62 -0.27
C GLN A 169 14.23 3.59 0.54
N LYS A 170 14.42 3.82 1.85
CA LYS A 170 15.25 2.95 2.71
C LYS A 170 14.58 1.64 3.09
N ARG A 171 13.26 1.64 3.34
CA ARG A 171 12.53 0.47 3.84
C ARG A 171 11.18 0.26 3.13
N PRO A 172 11.13 0.14 1.79
CA PRO A 172 9.87 0.11 1.04
C PRO A 172 8.90 -1.01 1.49
N PHE A 173 9.42 -2.20 1.77
CA PHE A 173 8.62 -3.33 2.26
C PHE A 173 8.13 -3.10 3.70
N GLY A 174 9.05 -2.72 4.60
CA GLY A 174 8.71 -2.52 6.01
C GLY A 174 7.80 -1.34 6.28
N GLN A 175 7.81 -0.30 5.43
CA GLN A 175 6.83 0.78 5.56
C GLN A 175 5.43 0.34 5.11
N LEU A 176 5.35 -0.40 4.00
CA LEU A 176 4.07 -0.92 3.54
C LEU A 176 3.46 -1.93 4.52
N GLU A 177 4.31 -2.77 5.12
CA GLU A 177 3.94 -3.69 6.20
C GLU A 177 3.26 -2.96 7.36
N LYS A 178 3.87 -1.87 7.85
CA LYS A 178 3.28 -1.08 8.94
C LYS A 178 1.94 -0.45 8.55
N CYS A 179 1.79 0.01 7.31
CA CYS A 179 0.52 0.54 6.83
C CYS A 179 -0.56 -0.55 6.80
N ALA A 180 -0.23 -1.74 6.30
CA ALA A 180 -1.16 -2.87 6.26
C ALA A 180 -1.56 -3.33 7.67
N GLU A 181 -0.62 -3.36 8.61
CA GLU A 181 -0.89 -3.70 10.01
C GLU A 181 -1.77 -2.64 10.69
N ALA A 182 -1.49 -1.36 10.49
CA ALA A 182 -2.30 -0.26 11.02
C ALA A 182 -3.76 -0.38 10.56
N LEU A 183 -3.98 -0.62 9.26
CA LEU A 183 -5.31 -0.81 8.69
C LEU A 183 -6.00 -2.09 9.22
N ALA A 184 -5.26 -3.19 9.40
CA ALA A 184 -5.80 -4.41 9.99
C ALA A 184 -6.22 -4.20 11.45
N LEU A 185 -5.42 -3.46 12.24
CA LEU A 185 -5.74 -3.10 13.62
C LEU A 185 -6.96 -2.18 13.71
N ARG A 186 -7.13 -1.23 12.79
CA ARG A 186 -8.35 -0.40 12.71
C ARG A 186 -9.60 -1.21 12.41
N LYS A 187 -9.49 -2.21 11.52
CA LYS A 187 -10.59 -3.15 11.23
C LYS A 187 -10.94 -4.02 12.44
N ALA A 188 -9.93 -4.52 13.14
CA ALA A 188 -10.14 -5.44 14.27
C ALA A 188 -10.61 -4.71 15.55
N PHE A 189 -10.07 -3.52 15.85
CA PHE A 189 -10.25 -2.81 17.11
C PHE A 189 -10.72 -1.36 16.95
N PRO A 190 -11.77 -1.07 16.17
CA PRO A 190 -12.15 0.31 15.81
C PRO A 190 -12.41 1.22 17.02
N GLU A 191 -13.00 0.69 18.10
CA GLU A 191 -13.23 1.47 19.33
C GLU A 191 -11.94 1.75 20.12
N ALA A 192 -10.98 0.81 20.12
CA ALA A 192 -9.75 0.98 20.87
C ALA A 192 -8.79 1.95 20.16
N VAL A 193 -8.59 1.76 18.86
CA VAL A 193 -7.62 2.55 18.07
C VAL A 193 -8.22 3.85 17.52
N GLY A 194 -9.53 3.88 17.29
CA GLY A 194 -10.24 5.02 16.71
C GLY A 194 -10.13 5.08 15.18
N ALA A 195 -10.73 6.13 14.61
CA ALA A 195 -10.78 6.32 13.16
C ALA A 195 -9.55 7.05 12.58
N GLN A 196 -8.67 7.59 13.43
CA GLN A 196 -7.50 8.29 12.94
C GLN A 196 -6.58 7.31 12.17
N PRO A 197 -5.97 7.70 11.06
CA PRO A 197 -4.87 6.94 10.49
C PRO A 197 -3.60 7.14 11.32
N THR A 198 -2.65 6.19 11.24
CA THR A 198 -1.36 6.37 11.90
C THR A 198 -0.44 7.31 11.12
N ALA A 199 0.62 7.80 11.77
CA ALA A 199 1.67 8.57 11.11
C ALA A 199 2.38 7.77 10.00
N GLU A 200 2.35 6.44 10.06
CA GLU A 200 2.83 5.60 8.96
C GLU A 200 1.91 5.64 7.73
N GLU A 201 0.60 5.76 7.94
CA GLU A 201 -0.42 5.88 6.89
C GLU A 201 -0.60 7.32 6.38
N MET A 202 -0.03 8.31 7.08
CA MET A 202 -0.12 9.72 6.74
C MET A 202 1.26 10.38 6.72
N ASP A 203 1.74 10.73 5.53
CA ASP A 203 2.82 11.71 5.41
C ASP A 203 2.56 12.68 4.25
N ALA A 204 3.10 13.88 4.39
CA ALA A 204 2.73 15.12 3.72
C ALA A 204 2.81 15.04 2.18
N GLY A 205 1.75 14.54 1.54
CA GLY A 205 1.69 14.52 0.07
C GLY A 205 0.42 13.96 -0.55
N ARG A 206 -0.15 12.85 -0.03
CA ARG A 206 -1.36 12.23 -0.60
C ARG A 206 -2.18 11.43 0.42
N HIS A 207 -3.45 11.27 0.06
CA HIS A 207 -4.56 10.49 0.58
C HIS A 207 -4.34 9.65 1.86
N THR A 208 -5.17 9.91 2.87
CA THR A 208 -5.45 8.94 3.93
C THR A 208 -6.06 7.68 3.34
N ILE A 209 -5.53 6.50 3.68
CA ILE A 209 -6.21 5.23 3.41
C ILE A 209 -7.40 5.15 4.36
N GLU A 210 -8.55 5.67 3.95
CA GLU A 210 -9.80 5.48 4.68
C GLU A 210 -10.26 4.04 4.47
N GLY A 211 -10.33 3.27 5.56
CA GLY A 211 -11.00 1.97 5.53
C GLY A 211 -12.49 2.24 5.41
N GLU A 212 -13.05 2.09 4.21
CA GLU A 212 -14.49 2.25 4.00
C GLU A 212 -15.22 1.20 4.85
N THR A 213 -15.99 1.65 5.84
CA THR A 213 -16.87 0.79 6.64
C THR A 213 -18.03 0.35 5.76
N ILE A 214 -17.95 -0.85 5.19
CA ILE A 214 -19.14 -1.52 4.65
C ILE A 214 -20.02 -1.85 5.85
N HIS A 215 -21.13 -1.12 5.99
CA HIS A 215 -22.22 -1.53 6.88
C HIS A 215 -22.74 -2.88 6.39
N VAL A 216 -22.31 -3.97 7.05
CA VAL A 216 -22.93 -5.28 6.87
C VAL A 216 -24.29 -5.20 7.56
N ALA A 217 -25.32 -4.86 6.80
CA ALA A 217 -26.69 -5.11 7.23
C ALA A 217 -26.84 -6.62 7.53
N PRO A 218 -27.61 -7.01 8.56
CA PRO A 218 -27.87 -8.41 8.85
C PRO A 218 -28.45 -9.07 7.60
N ILE A 219 -27.75 -10.09 7.10
CA ILE A 219 -28.08 -10.78 5.85
C ILE A 219 -29.43 -11.48 6.04
N PRO A 220 -30.50 -11.10 5.31
CA PRO A 220 -31.65 -11.97 5.17
C PRO A 220 -31.22 -13.17 4.31
N VAL A 221 -31.25 -14.35 4.90
CA VAL A 221 -31.02 -15.62 4.21
C VAL A 221 -32.20 -15.86 3.25
N ASN A 222 -32.06 -15.49 1.96
CA ASN A 222 -32.33 -16.36 0.80
C ASN A 222 -32.34 -15.65 -0.57
N LYS A 223 -31.76 -16.37 -1.57
CA LYS A 223 -31.88 -16.28 -3.05
C LYS A 223 -31.30 -15.01 -3.71
N GLU A 224 -30.29 -15.00 -4.59
CA GLU A 224 -29.58 -16.02 -5.39
C GLU A 224 -28.11 -15.61 -5.54
N ILE A 225 -27.18 -16.56 -5.40
CA ILE A 225 -25.78 -16.41 -5.83
C ILE A 225 -25.79 -16.50 -7.35
N ARG A 226 -25.39 -15.43 -8.07
CA ARG A 226 -25.05 -15.55 -9.49
C ARG A 226 -23.62 -16.08 -9.58
N GLU A 227 -23.50 -17.37 -9.88
CA GLU A 227 -22.25 -18.00 -10.29
C GLU A 227 -21.70 -17.28 -11.52
N ILE A 228 -20.49 -16.72 -11.44
CA ILE A 228 -19.68 -16.48 -12.64
C ILE A 228 -19.12 -17.85 -13.02
N SER A 229 -19.87 -18.56 -13.86
CA SER A 229 -19.53 -19.88 -14.37
C SER A 229 -19.16 -19.79 -15.85
N GLY A 230 -17.90 -20.06 -16.17
CA GLY A 230 -17.53 -20.54 -17.49
C GLY A 230 -16.30 -19.88 -18.15
N PRO A 231 -15.57 -20.64 -18.99
CA PRO A 231 -14.56 -20.09 -19.89
C PRO A 231 -15.23 -19.18 -20.93
N TYR A 232 -14.49 -18.19 -21.43
CA TYR A 232 -14.94 -17.29 -22.48
C TYR A 232 -15.41 -18.10 -23.72
N PRO A 233 -16.61 -17.83 -24.26
CA PRO A 233 -17.17 -18.65 -25.35
C PRO A 233 -16.26 -18.68 -26.57
N GLN A 234 -15.92 -19.90 -27.03
CA GLN A 234 -15.02 -20.11 -28.17
C GLN A 234 -15.55 -19.47 -29.46
N GLU A 235 -16.86 -19.53 -29.72
CA GLU A 235 -17.48 -18.89 -30.89
C GLU A 235 -17.35 -17.37 -30.88
N GLU A 236 -17.46 -16.73 -29.70
CA GLU A 236 -17.23 -15.29 -29.57
C GLU A 236 -15.76 -14.94 -29.76
N PHE A 237 -14.86 -15.83 -29.33
CA PHE A 237 -13.42 -15.65 -29.52
C PHE A 237 -13.09 -15.69 -31.00
N GLU A 238 -13.45 -16.74 -31.73
CA GLU A 238 -13.17 -16.92 -33.16
C GLU A 238 -13.74 -15.79 -34.02
N LYS A 239 -14.94 -15.29 -33.67
CA LYS A 239 -15.57 -14.17 -34.38
C LYS A 239 -14.78 -12.86 -34.28
N ASN A 240 -14.16 -12.61 -33.13
CA ASN A 240 -13.50 -11.33 -32.85
C ASN A 240 -11.97 -11.40 -33.00
N PHE A 241 -11.40 -12.60 -32.93
CA PHE A 241 -9.96 -12.85 -32.97
C PHE A 241 -9.26 -12.23 -34.19
N PRO A 242 -9.76 -12.34 -35.44
CA PRO A 242 -9.12 -11.70 -36.59
C PRO A 242 -9.00 -10.18 -36.45
N LYS A 243 -10.03 -9.52 -35.91
CA LYS A 243 -10.01 -8.05 -35.69
C LYS A 243 -9.01 -7.64 -34.63
N TRP A 244 -8.78 -8.50 -33.64
CA TRP A 244 -7.79 -8.24 -32.60
C TRP A 244 -6.37 -8.35 -33.16
N CYS A 245 -6.11 -9.35 -33.99
CA CYS A 245 -4.81 -9.49 -34.66
C CYS A 245 -4.55 -8.34 -35.64
N ASP A 246 -5.54 -7.93 -36.45
CA ASP A 246 -5.43 -6.74 -37.32
C ASP A 246 -5.07 -5.46 -36.53
N LEU A 247 -5.64 -5.27 -35.33
CA LEU A 247 -5.37 -4.11 -34.48
C LEU A 247 -3.99 -4.16 -33.82
N ILE A 248 -3.50 -5.37 -33.51
CA ILE A 248 -2.16 -5.60 -32.95
C ILE A 248 -1.11 -5.40 -34.04
N GLU A 249 -1.28 -6.03 -35.21
CA GLU A 249 -0.37 -5.94 -36.35
C GLU A 249 -0.30 -4.52 -36.93
N SER A 250 -1.42 -3.79 -36.96
CA SER A 250 -1.43 -2.38 -37.36
C SER A 250 -0.86 -1.41 -36.31
N GLY A 251 -0.40 -1.92 -35.15
CA GLY A 251 0.18 -1.13 -34.06
C GLY A 251 -0.80 -0.22 -33.34
N LYS A 252 -2.11 -0.35 -33.60
CA LYS A 252 -3.16 0.47 -32.97
C LYS A 252 -3.44 0.07 -31.53
N THR A 253 -3.07 -1.16 -31.15
CA THR A 253 -3.20 -1.66 -29.78
C THR A 253 -2.17 -2.75 -29.50
N THR A 254 -2.11 -3.24 -28.26
CA THR A 254 -1.23 -4.34 -27.86
C THR A 254 -2.04 -5.54 -27.38
N ALA A 255 -1.45 -6.74 -27.46
CA ALA A 255 -2.05 -7.98 -26.98
C ALA A 255 -2.55 -7.85 -25.52
N ASP A 256 -1.74 -7.28 -24.62
CA ASP A 256 -2.09 -7.09 -23.21
C ASP A 256 -3.28 -6.15 -22.99
N ARG A 257 -3.44 -5.14 -23.85
CA ARG A 257 -4.57 -4.22 -23.78
C ARG A 257 -5.87 -4.89 -24.21
N ILE A 258 -5.82 -5.80 -25.19
CA ILE A 258 -6.98 -6.61 -25.60
C ILE A 258 -7.34 -7.60 -24.49
N ILE A 259 -6.36 -8.29 -23.89
CA ILE A 259 -6.60 -9.23 -22.78
C ILE A 259 -7.25 -8.52 -21.58
N THR A 260 -6.74 -7.34 -21.22
CA THR A 260 -7.31 -6.52 -20.13
C THR A 260 -8.75 -6.09 -20.42
N MET A 261 -9.05 -5.72 -21.68
CA MET A 261 -10.41 -5.37 -22.11
C MET A 261 -11.37 -6.56 -22.04
N LEU A 262 -10.90 -7.77 -22.30
CA LEU A 262 -11.74 -8.98 -22.27
C LEU A 262 -12.03 -9.44 -20.84
N HIS A 263 -11.09 -9.24 -19.92
CA HIS A 263 -11.30 -9.50 -18.49
C HIS A 263 -12.25 -8.52 -17.80
N SER A 264 -12.49 -7.33 -18.37
CA SER A 264 -13.41 -6.33 -17.80
C SER A 264 -14.85 -6.46 -18.31
N LYS A 265 -15.10 -7.34 -19.29
CA LYS A 265 -16.45 -7.69 -19.73
C LYS A 265 -16.86 -8.94 -18.97
N ASP A 266 -18.03 -8.94 -18.33
CA ASP A 266 -18.66 -10.09 -17.63
C ASP A 266 -18.99 -11.28 -18.59
N LYS A 267 -18.00 -11.75 -19.35
CA LYS A 267 -18.14 -12.70 -20.47
C LYS A 267 -17.33 -13.99 -20.26
N GLY A 268 -16.83 -14.23 -19.05
CA GLY A 268 -16.05 -15.41 -18.70
C GLY A 268 -14.53 -15.21 -18.83
N GLN A 269 -13.76 -16.15 -18.30
CA GLN A 269 -12.29 -16.11 -18.30
C GLN A 269 -11.71 -16.68 -19.60
N LEU A 270 -10.75 -16.00 -20.22
CA LEU A 270 -10.04 -16.52 -21.38
C LEU A 270 -9.25 -17.78 -21.00
N SER A 271 -9.27 -18.79 -21.87
CA SER A 271 -8.45 -20.00 -21.68
C SER A 271 -6.97 -19.71 -21.93
N LEU A 272 -6.08 -20.60 -21.46
CA LEU A 272 -4.64 -20.50 -21.70
C LEU A 272 -4.29 -20.50 -23.21
N GLU A 273 -5.06 -21.27 -24.00
CA GLU A 273 -4.89 -21.33 -25.46
C GLU A 273 -5.29 -20.01 -26.13
N GLN A 274 -6.41 -19.41 -25.69
CA GLN A 274 -6.89 -18.11 -26.19
C GLN A 274 -5.92 -16.97 -25.85
N LEU A 275 -5.35 -16.97 -24.63
CA LEU A 275 -4.33 -16.01 -24.22
C LEU A 275 -3.06 -16.13 -25.05
N THR A 276 -2.62 -17.36 -25.30
CA THR A 276 -1.45 -17.65 -26.15
C THR A 276 -1.68 -17.18 -27.58
N ALA A 277 -2.86 -17.43 -28.16
CA ALA A 277 -3.22 -17.02 -29.51
C ALA A 277 -3.23 -15.48 -29.68
N ILE A 278 -3.77 -14.72 -28.71
CA ILE A 278 -3.76 -13.25 -28.78
C ILE A 278 -2.33 -12.69 -28.74
N ARG A 279 -1.45 -13.31 -27.95
CA ARG A 279 -0.05 -12.87 -27.83
C ARG A 279 0.77 -13.20 -29.08
N ALA A 280 0.50 -14.33 -29.72
CA ALA A 280 1.18 -14.74 -30.95
C ALA A 280 0.95 -13.75 -32.12
N CYS A 281 -0.17 -13.01 -32.14
CA CYS A 281 -0.41 -11.96 -33.15
C CYS A 281 0.58 -10.78 -33.07
N ALA A 282 1.39 -10.68 -32.02
CA ALA A 282 2.48 -9.70 -31.93
C ALA A 282 3.83 -10.23 -32.44
N GLU A 283 3.97 -11.55 -32.65
CA GLU A 283 5.26 -12.20 -32.96
C GLU A 283 5.49 -12.41 -34.47
N ASP A 284 4.46 -12.26 -35.32
CA ASP A 284 4.57 -12.49 -36.77
C ASP A 284 5.15 -11.29 -37.56
N THR A 285 5.63 -10.25 -36.87
CA THR A 285 6.25 -9.06 -37.51
C THR A 285 7.79 -9.11 -37.55
N SER A 286 8.42 -10.24 -37.20
CA SER A 286 9.88 -10.39 -37.26
C SER A 286 10.37 -11.66 -37.98
N ALA A 287 9.73 -12.07 -39.07
CA ALA A 287 10.34 -13.00 -40.01
C ALA A 287 11.23 -12.22 -41.00
N GLU A 288 12.55 -12.34 -40.85
CA GLU A 288 13.56 -11.80 -41.77
C GLU A 288 13.35 -12.33 -43.21
N PRO A 289 13.61 -11.52 -44.25
CA PRO A 289 13.53 -11.97 -45.63
C PRO A 289 14.65 -12.95 -45.97
N VAL A 290 14.28 -14.10 -46.52
CA VAL A 290 15.17 -15.08 -47.15
C VAL A 290 16.02 -14.38 -48.23
N PRO A 291 17.36 -14.52 -48.24
CA PRO A 291 18.18 -13.95 -49.30
C PRO A 291 17.92 -14.71 -50.61
N THR A 292 17.43 -13.99 -51.63
CA THR A 292 17.35 -14.48 -53.01
C THR A 292 18.77 -14.58 -53.59
N ASP A 293 19.23 -15.82 -53.80
CA ASP A 293 20.38 -16.13 -54.63
C ASP A 293 20.04 -15.78 -56.10
N ASN A 294 20.80 -14.86 -56.67
CA ASN A 294 20.84 -14.58 -58.09
C ASN A 294 22.09 -13.76 -58.41
N THR A 295 23.15 -14.41 -58.90
CA THR A 295 23.95 -13.82 -59.98
C THR A 295 24.48 -14.94 -60.90
N PRO A 296 24.47 -14.75 -62.24
CA PRO A 296 24.69 -15.81 -63.22
C PRO A 296 26.16 -16.18 -63.46
N GLN A 297 26.35 -17.35 -64.07
CA GLN A 297 27.61 -17.94 -64.51
C GLN A 297 28.39 -17.16 -65.59
N GLU A 298 29.65 -17.62 -65.72
CA GLU A 298 30.63 -17.55 -66.83
C GLU A 298 31.69 -16.44 -66.67
N SER A 299 33.01 -16.69 -66.81
CA SER A 299 33.76 -17.76 -67.49
C SER A 299 35.24 -17.79 -67.04
N ASN A 300 35.84 -18.98 -67.04
CA ASN A 300 37.25 -19.38 -67.25
C ASN A 300 38.36 -18.30 -67.24
N THR A 301 39.51 -18.59 -66.59
CA THR A 301 40.77 -19.00 -67.27
C THR A 301 41.78 -19.57 -66.27
N THR A 302 42.42 -20.66 -66.68
CA THR A 302 43.53 -21.43 -66.10
C THR A 302 44.87 -20.66 -66.03
N HIS A 303 45.66 -20.84 -64.97
CA HIS A 303 47.14 -21.00 -64.93
C HIS A 303 47.62 -21.01 -63.46
N THR A 304 48.12 -22.12 -62.89
CA THR A 304 49.49 -22.71 -62.93
C THR A 304 50.47 -22.08 -61.91
N GLU A 305 51.15 -22.97 -61.16
CA GLU A 305 52.46 -22.83 -60.45
C GLU A 305 52.48 -22.12 -59.08
N GLU A 306 52.82 -22.87 -58.00
CA GLU A 306 54.14 -22.95 -57.31
C GLU A 306 54.38 -21.72 -56.39
N ASN A 307 55.00 -21.74 -55.21
CA ASN A 307 55.74 -22.69 -54.39
C ASN A 307 55.92 -21.97 -53.02
N THR A 308 56.10 -22.74 -51.94
CA THR A 308 56.67 -22.34 -50.62
C THR A 308 55.82 -21.53 -49.65
#